data_AF-Q1MXV2-F1
#
_entry.id   AF-Q1MXV2-F1
#
_cell.length_a   1.000
_cell.length_b   1.000
_cell.length_c   1.000
_cell.angle_alpha   90.00
_cell.angle_beta   90.00
_cell.angle_gamma   90.00
#
_symmetry.space_group_name_H-M   'P 1'
#
loop_
_entity.id
_entity.type
_entity.pdbx_description
1 polymer ?
#
loop_
_entity_poly.entity_id
_entity_poly.type
_entity_poly.pdbx_seq_one_letter_code
_entity_poly.pdbx_strand_id
1 'polypeptide(L)'
;MNTASTFQGSNNQAAWALWVSPSSSDLKQLRLSQPEEKNRTLLLHPKDWDVTVTAIESAIETGFYKSIRLPKSRFHSLQKQKLELIALRNNVTLTWISEFSELNAANQLSLL
;
A
#
# COMPACT_ATOMS: atom_id res chain seq x y z
N MET A 1 15.89 17.87 30.30
CA MET A 1 15.33 16.52 30.19
C MET A 1 13.82 16.65 30.12
N ASN A 2 13.23 16.54 28.93
CA ASN A 2 11.78 16.42 28.76
C ASN A 2 11.55 15.25 27.81
N THR A 3 11.03 14.17 28.38
CA THR A 3 10.66 12.93 27.69
C THR A 3 9.41 13.20 26.88
N ALA A 4 9.55 13.34 25.56
CA ALA A 4 8.43 13.28 24.65
C ALA A 4 7.90 11.84 24.67
N SER A 5 6.79 11.64 25.37
CA SER A 5 6.10 10.36 25.47
C SER A 5 5.71 9.89 24.08
N THR A 6 6.30 8.76 23.71
CA THR A 6 5.96 7.91 22.57
C THR A 6 4.44 7.73 22.47
N PHE A 7 3.81 8.27 21.43
CA PHE A 7 2.48 7.83 20.99
C PHE A 7 2.61 6.46 20.32
N GLN A 8 2.88 5.44 21.13
CA GLN A 8 2.65 4.06 20.75
C GLN A 8 1.18 3.77 21.05
N GLY A 9 0.33 3.99 20.06
CA GLY A 9 -1.00 3.40 20.03
C GLY A 9 -0.86 1.88 20.01
N SER A 10 -0.83 1.31 21.20
CA SER A 10 -0.86 -0.13 21.46
C SER A 10 -2.25 -0.67 21.15
N ASN A 11 -2.52 -0.94 19.86
CA ASN A 11 -3.50 -1.94 19.47
C ASN A 11 -2.76 -3.14 18.89
N ASN A 12 -2.46 -4.07 19.78
CA ASN A 12 -1.89 -5.39 19.50
C ASN A 12 -2.93 -6.32 18.84
N GLN A 13 -3.77 -5.77 17.96
CA GLN A 13 -4.63 -6.54 17.07
C GLN A 13 -3.87 -6.72 15.75
N ALA A 14 -3.88 -7.96 15.29
CA ALA A 14 -3.32 -8.40 14.03
C ALA A 14 -3.87 -7.62 12.83
N ALA A 15 -3.36 -6.42 12.57
CA ALA A 15 -3.88 -5.57 11.51
C ALA A 15 -3.46 -6.11 10.13
N TRP A 16 -4.41 -6.18 9.21
CA TRP A 16 -4.22 -6.72 7.87
C TRP A 16 -3.45 -5.75 6.97
N ALA A 17 -2.76 -6.30 5.98
CA ALA A 17 -2.23 -5.57 4.83
C ALA A 17 -3.12 -5.87 3.61
N LEU A 18 -3.52 -4.85 2.85
CA LEU A 18 -4.27 -5.02 1.61
C LEU A 18 -3.43 -4.60 0.42
N TRP A 19 -3.20 -5.51 -0.53
CA TRP A 19 -2.48 -5.20 -1.76
C TRP A 19 -3.45 -5.28 -2.93
N VAL A 20 -3.62 -4.16 -3.62
CA VAL A 20 -4.50 -4.07 -4.79
C VAL A 20 -3.64 -4.17 -6.05
N SER A 21 -3.99 -5.10 -6.94
CA SER A 21 -3.27 -5.40 -8.19
C SER A 21 -1.75 -5.49 -8.01
N PRO A 22 -1.24 -6.35 -7.09
CA PRO A 22 0.20 -6.57 -6.95
C PRO A 22 0.81 -7.11 -8.25
N SER A 23 2.05 -6.73 -8.52
CA SER A 23 2.81 -7.22 -9.67
C SER A 23 3.41 -8.61 -9.38
N SER A 24 3.87 -9.30 -10.43
CA SER A 24 4.52 -10.61 -10.28
C SER A 24 5.78 -10.56 -9.41
N SER A 25 6.50 -9.43 -9.39
CA SER A 25 7.65 -9.22 -8.50
C SER A 25 7.20 -9.06 -7.04
N ASP A 26 6.12 -8.32 -6.79
CA ASP A 26 5.54 -8.18 -5.44
C ASP A 26 5.12 -9.54 -4.88
N LEU A 27 4.49 -10.38 -5.70
CA LEU A 27 4.10 -11.73 -5.29
C LEU A 27 5.32 -12.62 -4.99
N LYS A 28 6.43 -12.46 -5.72
CA LYS A 28 7.69 -13.17 -5.41
C LYS A 28 8.26 -12.70 -4.07
N GLN A 29 8.26 -11.40 -3.80
CA GLN A 29 8.70 -10.86 -2.51
C GLN A 29 7.82 -11.35 -1.35
N LEU A 30 6.50 -11.36 -1.53
CA LEU A 30 5.56 -11.88 -0.53
C LEU A 30 5.72 -13.38 -0.28
N ARG A 31 6.20 -14.15 -1.26
CA ARG A 31 6.51 -15.57 -1.04
C ARG A 31 7.79 -15.77 -0.22
N LEU A 32 8.70 -14.81 -0.26
CA LEU A 32 9.97 -14.81 0.48
C LEU A 32 9.84 -14.15 1.87
N SER A 33 8.73 -13.46 2.14
CA SER A 33 8.49 -12.80 3.43
C SER A 33 8.17 -13.82 4.53
N GLN A 34 8.19 -13.35 5.77
CA GLN A 34 7.89 -14.19 6.93
C GLN A 34 6.45 -14.74 6.85
N PRO A 35 6.18 -15.94 7.40
CA PRO A 35 4.85 -16.56 7.35
C PRO A 35 3.74 -15.68 7.95
N GLU A 36 4.07 -14.90 8.99
CA GLU A 36 3.12 -13.99 9.64
C GLU A 36 2.63 -12.88 8.70
N GLU A 37 3.53 -12.29 7.91
CA GLU A 37 3.19 -11.26 6.93
C GLU A 37 2.39 -11.85 5.77
N LYS A 38 2.79 -13.04 5.30
CA LYS A 38 2.09 -13.75 4.24
C LYS A 38 0.66 -14.10 4.63
N ASN A 39 0.43 -14.56 5.87
CA ASN A 39 -0.89 -14.94 6.36
C ASN A 39 -1.81 -13.75 6.66
N ARG A 40 -1.26 -12.53 6.70
CA ARG A 40 -2.00 -11.29 6.99
C ARG A 40 -2.04 -10.32 5.83
N THR A 41 -1.69 -10.78 4.64
CA THR A 41 -1.77 -9.99 3.41
C THR A 41 -2.92 -10.47 2.55
N LEU A 42 -3.89 -9.59 2.32
CA LEU A 42 -5.00 -9.80 1.40
C LEU A 42 -4.63 -9.22 0.03
N LEU A 43 -4.87 -10.01 -1.01
CA LEU A 43 -4.61 -9.62 -2.39
C LEU A 43 -5.94 -9.40 -3.10
N LEU A 44 -6.11 -8.23 -3.72
CA LEU A 44 -7.31 -7.87 -4.47
C LEU A 44 -6.93 -7.56 -5.92
N HIS A 45 -7.57 -8.23 -6.87
CA HIS A 45 -7.44 -7.90 -8.30
C HIS A 45 -8.79 -7.40 -8.82
N PRO A 46 -9.04 -6.08 -8.74
CA PRO A 46 -10.30 -5.51 -9.18
C PRO A 46 -10.45 -5.57 -10.70
N LYS A 47 -11.67 -5.84 -11.16
CA LYS A 47 -12.06 -5.74 -12.58
C LYS A 47 -12.54 -4.35 -12.95
N ASP A 48 -13.13 -3.64 -11.99
CA ASP A 48 -13.70 -2.29 -12.15
C ASP A 48 -13.05 -1.34 -11.14
N TRP A 49 -12.37 -0.32 -11.65
CA TRP A 49 -11.60 0.61 -10.82
C TRP A 49 -12.45 1.68 -10.15
N ASP A 50 -13.61 2.04 -10.71
CA ASP A 50 -14.48 3.06 -10.11
C ASP A 50 -15.13 2.53 -8.83
N VAL A 51 -15.57 1.28 -8.87
CA VAL A 51 -16.06 0.56 -7.67
C VAL A 51 -14.93 0.36 -6.66
N THR A 52 -13.71 0.14 -7.13
CA THR A 52 -12.53 -0.11 -6.28
C THR A 52 -12.17 1.10 -5.44
N VAL A 53 -12.23 2.31 -5.98
CA VAL A 53 -11.95 3.54 -5.21
C VAL A 53 -12.88 3.60 -3.99
N THR A 54 -14.18 3.44 -4.22
CA THR A 54 -15.19 3.46 -3.14
C THR A 54 -14.96 2.33 -2.14
N ALA A 55 -14.64 1.12 -2.61
CA ALA A 55 -14.34 -0.01 -1.76
C ALA A 55 -13.09 0.20 -0.89
N ILE A 56 -12.04 0.85 -1.42
CA ILE A 56 -10.84 1.20 -0.67
C ILE A 56 -11.17 2.25 0.40
N GLU A 57 -11.98 3.26 0.08
CA GLU A 57 -12.42 4.25 1.06
C GLU A 57 -13.11 3.56 2.24
N SER A 58 -14.10 2.70 1.97
CA SER A 58 -14.76 1.91 3.01
C SER A 58 -13.79 1.00 3.76
N ALA A 59 -12.84 0.37 3.06
CA ALA A 59 -11.85 -0.50 3.69
C ALA A 59 -10.98 0.27 4.69
N ILE A 60 -10.53 1.48 4.35
CA ILE A 60 -9.77 2.34 5.28
C ILE A 60 -10.60 2.66 6.52
N GLU A 61 -11.88 2.96 6.34
CA GLU A 61 -12.79 3.31 7.45
C GLU A 61 -13.13 2.13 8.37
N THR A 62 -13.01 0.88 7.90
CA THR A 62 -13.29 -0.30 8.74
C THR A 62 -12.31 -0.49 9.90
N GLY A 63 -11.11 0.10 9.83
CA GLY A 63 -10.08 -0.05 10.85
C GLY A 63 -9.38 -1.43 10.88
N PHE A 64 -9.71 -2.36 9.99
CA PHE A 64 -9.07 -3.69 9.94
C PHE A 64 -7.69 -3.69 9.28
N TYR A 65 -7.39 -2.66 8.49
CA TYR A 65 -6.18 -2.57 7.69
C TYR A 65 -5.22 -1.55 8.29
N LYS A 66 -3.97 -1.95 8.49
CA LYS A 66 -2.89 -1.02 8.87
C LYS A 66 -2.14 -0.50 7.66
N SER A 67 -2.08 -1.26 6.58
CA SER A 67 -1.45 -0.80 5.34
C SER A 67 -2.22 -1.22 4.10
N ILE A 68 -2.26 -0.32 3.12
CA ILE A 68 -2.89 -0.56 1.81
C ILE A 68 -1.90 -0.15 0.72
N ARG A 69 -1.61 -1.07 -0.20
CA ARG A 69 -0.77 -0.83 -1.38
C ARG A 69 -1.63 -0.73 -2.63
N LEU A 70 -1.45 0.34 -3.40
CA LEU A 70 -2.26 0.67 -4.57
C LEU A 70 -1.38 1.03 -5.77
N PRO A 71 -1.74 0.63 -7.01
CA PRO A 71 -0.99 1.00 -8.21
C PRO A 71 -1.27 2.46 -8.59
N LYS A 72 -0.23 3.29 -8.58
CA LYS A 72 -0.33 4.74 -8.85
C LYS A 72 -0.92 5.04 -10.22
N SER A 73 -0.69 4.19 -11.22
CA SER A 73 -1.15 4.37 -12.61
C SER A 73 -2.69 4.35 -12.76
N ARG A 74 -3.40 3.73 -11.81
CA ARG A 74 -4.85 3.47 -11.90
C ARG A 74 -5.74 4.52 -11.25
N PHE A 75 -5.16 5.50 -10.55
CA PHE A 75 -5.91 6.52 -9.83
C PHE A 75 -5.60 7.92 -10.36
N HIS A 76 -6.64 8.74 -10.51
CA HIS A 76 -6.47 10.17 -10.82
C HIS A 76 -5.89 10.93 -9.63
N SER A 77 -5.25 12.07 -9.87
CA SER A 77 -4.62 12.88 -8.82
C SER A 77 -5.59 13.28 -7.69
N LEU A 78 -6.84 13.62 -8.04
CA LEU A 78 -7.86 13.95 -7.05
C LEU A 78 -8.24 12.76 -6.16
N GLN A 79 -8.38 11.57 -6.75
CA GLN A 79 -8.67 10.33 -6.01
C GLN A 79 -7.51 9.97 -5.07
N LYS A 80 -6.27 10.15 -5.52
CA LYS A 80 -5.08 9.91 -4.70
C LYS A 80 -5.06 10.80 -3.46
N GLN A 81 -5.26 12.10 -3.63
CA GLN A 81 -5.31 13.06 -2.53
C GLN A 81 -6.43 12.73 -1.54
N LYS A 82 -7.62 12.39 -2.05
CA LYS A 82 -8.75 11.97 -1.20
C LYS A 82 -8.38 10.73 -0.36
N LEU A 83 -7.85 9.70 -1.00
CA LEU A 83 -7.45 8.46 -0.33
C LEU A 83 -6.33 8.68 0.70
N GLU A 84 -5.35 9.52 0.39
CA GLU A 84 -4.28 9.89 1.33
C GLU A 84 -4.83 10.58 2.58
N LEU A 85 -5.76 11.52 2.42
CA LEU A 85 -6.39 12.22 3.55
C LEU A 85 -7.20 11.26 4.43
N ILE A 86 -7.97 10.35 3.82
CA ILE A 86 -8.76 9.36 4.55
C ILE A 86 -7.84 8.36 5.26
N ALA A 87 -6.76 7.94 4.62
CA ALA A 87 -5.76 7.04 5.22
C ALA A 87 -5.07 7.68 6.43
N LEU A 88 -4.64 8.94 6.31
CA LEU A 88 -4.05 9.71 7.41
C LEU A 88 -5.01 9.83 8.60
N ARG A 89 -6.27 10.15 8.33
CA ARG A 89 -7.30 10.27 9.38
C ARG A 89 -7.49 8.96 10.16
N ASN A 90 -7.39 7.82 9.49
CA ASN A 90 -7.65 6.50 10.06
C ASN A 90 -6.37 5.75 10.49
N ASN A 91 -5.21 6.41 10.51
CA ASN A 91 -3.91 5.80 10.83
C ASN A 91 -3.54 4.60 9.95
N VAL A 92 -3.92 4.65 8.66
CA VAL A 92 -3.61 3.62 7.67
C VAL A 92 -2.44 4.08 6.81
N THR A 93 -1.41 3.24 6.68
CA THR A 93 -0.27 3.50 5.78
C THR A 93 -0.67 3.19 4.35
N LEU A 94 -0.87 4.23 3.55
CA LEU A 94 -1.09 4.09 2.11
C LEU A 94 0.24 4.10 1.36
N THR A 95 0.47 3.13 0.47
CA THR A 95 1.69 3.07 -0.35
C THR A 95 1.32 2.98 -1.83
N TRP A 96 1.79 3.96 -2.60
CA TRP A 96 1.62 3.98 -4.04
C TRP A 96 2.73 3.17 -4.73
N ILE A 97 2.35 2.07 -5.35
CA ILE A 97 3.25 1.29 -6.21
C ILE A 97 3.28 2.00 -7.56
N SER A 98 4.44 2.51 -7.93
CA SER A 98 4.68 2.85 -9.33
C SER A 98 5.03 1.55 -10.03
N GLU A 99 4.28 1.16 -11.07
CA GLU A 99 4.76 0.14 -11.99
C GLU A 99 6.09 0.67 -12.52
N PHE A 100 7.20 0.12 -12.02
CA PHE A 100 8.49 0.42 -12.60
C PHE A 100 8.41 -0.05 -14.04
N SER A 101 8.41 0.90 -14.97
CA SER A 101 8.96 0.62 -16.29
C SER A 101 10.33 0.03 -15.99
N GLU A 102 10.56 -1.23 -16.38
CA GLU A 102 11.92 -1.70 -16.62
C GLU A 102 12.45 -0.78 -17.74
N LEU A 103 12.96 0.38 -17.33
CA LEU A 103 13.78 1.20 -18.18
C LEU A 103 14.99 0.32 -18.44
N ASN A 104 15.14 -0.04 -19.71
CA ASN A 104 16.40 -0.38 -20.34
C ASN A 104 17.50 0.58 -19.82
N ALA A 105 18.11 0.27 -18.68
CA ALA A 105 19.24 0.98 -18.11
C ALA A 105 20.54 0.23 -18.43
N ALA A 106 20.58 -0.40 -19.60
CA ALA A 106 21.79 -0.57 -20.40
C ALA A 106 22.09 0.71 -21.21
N ASN A 107 21.67 1.89 -20.73
CA ASN A 107 21.80 3.15 -21.46
C ASN A 107 22.16 4.33 -20.55
N GLN A 108 23.15 4.13 -19.68
CA GLN A 108 24.10 5.19 -19.35
C GLN A 108 25.48 4.56 -19.34
N LEU A 109 26.11 4.56 -20.53
CA LEU A 109 27.55 4.70 -20.63
C LEU A 109 27.93 5.90 -19.75
N SER A 110 28.51 5.64 -18.59
CA SER A 110 29.46 6.60 -18.03
C SER A 110 30.60 6.65 -19.02
N LEU A 111 30.70 7.75 -19.78
CA LEU A 111 31.94 8.09 -20.46
C LEU A 111 33.01 8.28 -19.39
N LEU A 112 34.18 7.70 -19.67
CA LEU A 112 35.42 7.64 -18.89
C LEU A 112 35.64 8.78 -17.90
#